data_AF-A0A521BNL8-F1
#
_entry.id   AF-A0A521BNL8-F1
#
_cell.length_a   1.000
_cell.length_b   1.000
_cell.length_c   1.000
_cell.angle_alpha   90.00
_cell.angle_beta   90.00
_cell.angle_gamma   90.00
#
_symmetry.space_group_name_H-M   'P 1'
#
loop_
_entity.id
_entity.type
_entity.pdbx_description
1 polymer ?
#
loop_
_entity_poly.entity_id
_entity_poly.type
_entity_poly.pdbx_seq_one_letter_code
_entity_poly.pdbx_strand_id
1 'polypeptide(L)'
;MNFRMTNRVQAIGGIIILMFLLVGATQKVEAQTPDSTAADSLSHALRSQKYSGLGPVTEQDWGDYQGIADSVAPLGDFILKDSVEVFGWHPYWSGTAYKNYDFSMLSTIAYFSYELNPKTGGYKTIHDWKTTALIDSARAENPNIKILLTVTNFGKKNNREFLGVIRGQGARKQNLIDSLQVLLKLRKADGVVLDFEDVGRLEKKSLTDFVKELSTALKPNKYLVSMTLPAYDPHEIYDVKELTPFVDRFIIMTYGYYYSGSKKAGPVSPLVPSNTWGQGSVEQSLQDYAKLGLPPSKTLVGVPYYGEMWETHSADVPADVKRFRGTRTYKQIRNAFPYQPKFDQDSYSAYFNYTRQDNGEHRQLWFEDERSLAPLYDRVNQGNYRGVGLWALGDDDGYQDLWELLADKFGVEGKIDTTKIDETEDEIVDAAHKIEKDAEKAVGYLGEWVNDAKAWLGIKSNLETPIVFLVLVALTILLFPVVFFVVKLKELIKEHSVALYFVVSLILLLSIIFDKDILVESPQRIPAMDMVLLLIATATLGVLVANLLHHLVFNKKDLP
;
A
#
# COMPACT_ATOMS: atom_id res chain seq x y z
N MET A 1 -26.96 -14.92 68.35
CA MET A 1 -27.28 -16.23 68.96
C MET A 1 -27.94 -17.06 67.87
N ASN A 2 -27.30 -18.19 67.51
CA ASN A 2 -27.75 -19.28 66.63
C ASN A 2 -27.95 -18.99 65.12
N PHE A 3 -27.56 -19.85 64.18
CA PHE A 3 -26.52 -20.87 64.09
C PHE A 3 -26.50 -21.35 62.61
N ARG A 4 -25.28 -21.64 62.11
CA ARG A 4 -24.93 -22.63 61.09
C ARG A 4 -25.25 -22.41 59.59
N MET A 5 -24.17 -22.01 58.90
CA MET A 5 -23.54 -22.70 57.77
C MET A 5 -23.99 -24.16 57.55
N THR A 6 -24.26 -24.58 56.31
CA THR A 6 -23.29 -25.27 55.42
C THR A 6 -23.97 -25.74 54.12
N ASN A 7 -23.48 -25.27 52.96
CA ASN A 7 -22.85 -26.10 51.91
C ASN A 7 -22.88 -25.41 50.53
N ARG A 8 -21.78 -24.69 50.28
CA ARG A 8 -20.80 -24.94 49.22
C ARG A 8 -21.28 -25.17 47.77
N VAL A 9 -20.76 -24.23 46.95
CA VAL A 9 -20.10 -24.40 45.65
C VAL A 9 -21.07 -24.37 44.47
N GLN A 10 -21.32 -23.17 43.93
CA GLN A 10 -20.55 -22.56 42.83
C GLN A 10 -20.88 -23.22 41.49
N ALA A 11 -21.60 -22.48 40.65
CA ALA A 11 -20.99 -21.64 39.62
C ALA A 11 -21.72 -21.69 38.27
N ILE A 12 -21.83 -20.47 37.72
CA ILE A 12 -21.97 -20.11 36.31
C ILE A 12 -23.41 -20.25 35.80
N GLY A 13 -24.10 -19.18 35.42
CA GLY A 13 -23.60 -17.91 34.90
C GLY A 13 -24.21 -17.71 33.52
N GLY A 14 -25.42 -17.14 33.49
CA GLY A 14 -26.12 -16.84 32.27
C GLY A 14 -27.29 -15.92 32.57
N ILE A 15 -27.43 -14.89 31.74
CA ILE A 15 -28.61 -14.02 31.58
C ILE A 15 -28.64 -12.80 32.52
N ILE A 16 -27.90 -11.76 32.14
CA ILE A 16 -28.30 -10.36 32.37
C ILE A 16 -28.14 -9.62 31.03
N ILE A 17 -29.11 -9.82 30.15
CA ILE A 17 -29.43 -8.92 29.04
C ILE A 17 -30.93 -8.65 29.16
N LEU A 18 -31.28 -7.60 29.90
CA LEU A 18 -32.44 -6.72 29.68
C LEU A 18 -32.55 -5.82 30.92
N MET A 19 -32.91 -4.56 30.70
CA MET A 19 -33.03 -3.48 31.70
C MET A 19 -31.75 -2.67 31.96
N PHE A 20 -31.35 -1.87 30.98
CA PHE A 20 -31.00 -0.46 31.26
C PHE A 20 -31.31 0.39 30.02
N LEU A 21 -32.58 0.79 29.92
CA LEU A 21 -33.02 1.92 29.12
C LEU A 21 -33.64 2.94 30.07
N LEU A 22 -33.20 4.19 29.93
CA LEU A 22 -33.87 5.44 30.31
C LEU A 22 -34.04 5.77 31.81
N VAL A 23 -33.14 6.61 32.34
CA VAL A 23 -33.50 7.90 32.99
C VAL A 23 -32.33 8.87 32.78
N GLY A 24 -32.63 10.10 32.34
CA GLY A 24 -31.66 11.10 31.91
C GLY A 24 -30.91 11.83 33.03
N ALA A 25 -29.79 12.42 32.64
CA ALA A 25 -29.15 13.51 33.36
C ALA A 25 -28.61 14.52 32.33
N THR A 26 -29.23 15.69 32.32
CA THR A 26 -28.76 16.89 31.63
C THR A 26 -27.53 17.44 32.36
N GLN A 27 -26.38 17.50 31.67
CA GLN A 27 -25.29 18.41 32.03
C GLN A 27 -25.00 19.35 30.85
N LYS A 28 -25.22 20.64 31.10
CA LYS A 28 -24.72 21.75 30.29
C LYS A 28 -23.20 21.66 30.26
N VAL A 29 -22.63 21.32 29.11
CA VAL A 29 -21.22 21.55 28.83
C VAL A 29 -21.13 22.91 28.14
N GLU A 30 -20.56 23.89 28.85
CA GLU A 30 -20.16 25.16 28.24
C GLU A 30 -19.18 24.88 27.10
N ALA A 31 -19.55 25.30 25.90
CA ALA A 31 -18.73 25.19 24.71
C ALA A 31 -17.48 26.06 24.89
N GLN A 32 -16.36 25.44 25.26
CA GLN A 32 -15.04 26.01 25.00
C GLN A 32 -14.89 26.11 23.48
N THR A 33 -14.70 27.34 23.00
CA THR A 33 -14.34 27.64 21.61
C THR A 33 -13.10 26.85 21.21
N PRO A 34 -13.16 25.96 20.21
CA PRO A 34 -11.98 25.24 19.74
C PRO A 34 -11.01 26.20 19.08
N ASP A 35 -9.75 26.09 19.50
CA ASP A 35 -8.58 26.77 18.97
C ASP A 35 -8.47 26.53 17.45
N SER A 36 -8.33 27.61 16.68
CA SER A 36 -8.35 27.68 15.20
C SER A 36 -7.10 27.09 14.53
N THR A 37 -6.48 26.06 15.11
CA THR A 37 -5.24 25.43 14.59
C THR A 37 -5.38 23.94 14.29
N ALA A 38 -6.58 23.38 14.41
CA ALA A 38 -6.94 22.05 13.92
C ALA A 38 -7.74 22.17 12.61
N ALA A 39 -7.05 22.55 11.53
CA ALA A 39 -7.53 22.25 10.18
C ALA A 39 -7.31 20.73 9.99
N ASP A 40 -8.21 19.92 10.56
CA ASP A 40 -8.10 18.46 10.62
C ASP A 40 -8.09 17.85 9.21
N SER A 41 -6.87 17.70 8.69
CA SER A 41 -6.41 16.75 7.68
C SER A 41 -7.08 16.81 6.30
N LEU A 42 -6.27 16.80 5.25
CA LEU A 42 -6.77 16.81 3.87
C LEU A 42 -7.68 15.58 3.66
N SER A 43 -8.56 15.65 2.66
CA SER A 43 -9.62 14.66 2.38
C SER A 43 -9.17 13.17 2.47
N HIS A 44 -7.88 12.89 2.31
CA HIS A 44 -7.23 11.59 2.45
C HIS A 44 -7.40 10.97 3.83
N ALA A 45 -7.04 11.69 4.89
CA ALA A 45 -7.05 11.19 6.26
C ALA A 45 -8.50 11.04 6.78
N LEU A 46 -9.40 11.95 6.40
CA LEU A 46 -10.82 11.84 6.73
C LEU A 46 -11.46 10.61 6.06
N ARG A 47 -11.12 10.33 4.80
CA ARG A 47 -11.56 9.11 4.11
C ARG A 47 -10.92 7.85 4.73
N SER A 48 -9.61 7.86 4.98
CA SER A 48 -8.92 6.76 5.66
C SER A 48 -9.55 6.45 7.02
N GLN A 49 -9.84 7.48 7.83
CA GLN A 49 -10.52 7.32 9.11
C GLN A 49 -11.92 6.71 8.95
N LYS A 50 -12.71 7.21 7.99
CA LYS A 50 -14.05 6.69 7.69
C LYS A 50 -14.01 5.19 7.37
N TYR A 51 -13.05 4.76 6.55
CA TYR A 51 -12.98 3.39 6.04
C TYR A 51 -12.26 2.41 6.98
N SER A 52 -11.34 2.89 7.83
CA SER A 52 -10.63 2.08 8.82
C SER A 52 -11.53 1.36 9.83
N GLY A 53 -12.78 1.81 9.99
CA GLY A 53 -13.76 1.21 10.89
C GLY A 53 -14.53 0.00 10.33
N LEU A 54 -14.33 -0.40 9.07
CA LEU A 54 -15.20 -1.36 8.37
C LEU A 54 -14.84 -2.85 8.53
N GLY A 55 -13.94 -3.24 9.44
CA GLY A 55 -13.58 -4.65 9.69
C GLY A 55 -12.62 -5.22 8.62
N PRO A 56 -12.40 -6.55 8.56
CA PRO A 56 -11.62 -7.15 7.49
C PRO A 56 -12.43 -7.10 6.19
N VAL A 57 -11.95 -6.30 5.23
CA VAL A 57 -12.62 -6.07 3.94
C VAL A 57 -11.62 -6.44 2.85
N THR A 58 -12.01 -7.33 1.95
CA THR A 58 -11.19 -7.71 0.78
C THR A 58 -11.33 -6.69 -0.34
N GLU A 59 -10.45 -6.72 -1.34
CA GLU A 59 -10.61 -5.89 -2.55
C GLU A 59 -11.96 -6.08 -3.25
N GLN A 60 -12.49 -7.32 -3.26
CA GLN A 60 -13.80 -7.59 -3.85
C GLN A 60 -14.91 -6.98 -3.01
N ASP A 61 -14.85 -7.10 -1.68
CA ASP A 61 -15.83 -6.44 -0.79
C ASP A 61 -15.82 -4.92 -0.96
N TRP A 62 -14.63 -4.32 -1.17
CA TRP A 62 -14.51 -2.91 -1.52
C TRP A 62 -15.11 -2.59 -2.88
N GLY A 63 -14.86 -3.44 -3.88
CA GLY A 63 -15.47 -3.33 -5.21
C GLY A 63 -17.00 -3.28 -5.12
N ASP A 64 -17.57 -4.20 -4.36
CA ASP A 64 -19.02 -4.28 -4.12
C ASP A 64 -19.52 -3.06 -3.34
N TYR A 65 -18.78 -2.62 -2.32
CA TYR A 65 -19.12 -1.45 -1.51
C TYR A 65 -19.13 -0.15 -2.33
N GLN A 66 -18.18 0.02 -3.25
CA GLN A 66 -18.10 1.19 -4.14
C GLN A 66 -19.02 1.07 -5.37
N GLY A 67 -19.66 -0.09 -5.57
CA GLY A 67 -20.47 -0.41 -6.73
C GLY A 67 -19.70 -0.23 -8.03
N ILE A 68 -18.46 -0.74 -8.10
CA ILE A 68 -17.59 -0.65 -9.28
C ILE A 68 -18.32 -1.18 -10.51
N ALA A 69 -18.34 -0.39 -11.58
CA ALA A 69 -19.06 -0.74 -12.81
C ALA A 69 -18.32 -1.81 -13.62
N ASP A 70 -19.05 -2.57 -14.44
CA ASP A 70 -18.44 -3.44 -15.46
C ASP A 70 -17.59 -2.61 -16.43
N SER A 71 -16.56 -3.26 -16.99
CA SER A 71 -15.41 -2.66 -17.67
C SER A 71 -15.73 -1.47 -18.59
N VAL A 72 -15.16 -0.31 -18.26
CA VAL A 72 -14.94 0.76 -19.23
C VAL A 72 -13.72 0.37 -20.06
N ALA A 73 -13.84 0.36 -21.39
CA ALA A 73 -12.72 0.00 -22.25
C ALA A 73 -11.58 1.03 -22.13
N PRO A 74 -10.30 0.62 -22.14
CA PRO A 74 -9.18 1.55 -22.27
C PRO A 74 -9.29 2.36 -23.58
N LEU A 75 -8.69 3.55 -23.63
CA LEU A 75 -8.71 4.40 -24.84
C LEU A 75 -7.97 3.73 -26.02
N GLY A 76 -7.03 2.82 -25.74
CA GLY A 76 -6.47 1.83 -26.66
C GLY A 76 -5.53 2.34 -27.75
N ASP A 77 -5.57 3.63 -28.07
CA ASP A 77 -4.84 4.26 -29.17
C ASP A 77 -3.82 5.33 -28.74
N PHE A 78 -3.72 5.60 -27.44
CA PHE A 78 -2.79 6.59 -26.87
C PHE A 78 -1.85 5.95 -25.85
N ILE A 79 -0.65 6.52 -25.75
CA ILE A 79 0.29 6.27 -24.66
C ILE A 79 0.77 7.59 -24.10
N LEU A 80 1.15 7.59 -22.81
CA LEU A 80 1.69 8.78 -22.16
C LEU A 80 3.03 9.22 -22.79
N LYS A 81 3.21 10.54 -22.96
CA LYS A 81 4.51 11.13 -23.35
C LYS A 81 5.58 10.83 -22.30
N ASP A 82 6.73 10.32 -22.72
CA ASP A 82 7.89 10.04 -21.84
C ASP A 82 8.36 11.23 -20.99
N SER A 83 8.11 12.47 -21.46
CA SER A 83 8.48 13.70 -20.76
C SER A 83 7.51 14.10 -19.64
N VAL A 84 6.37 13.42 -19.51
CA VAL A 84 5.31 13.74 -18.54
C VAL A 84 5.09 12.54 -17.63
N GLU A 85 4.92 12.81 -16.35
CA GLU A 85 4.51 11.81 -15.38
C GLU A 85 3.04 12.02 -14.97
N VAL A 86 2.21 11.01 -15.24
CA VAL A 86 0.89 10.86 -14.63
C VAL A 86 1.04 9.86 -13.50
N PHE A 87 0.91 10.38 -12.29
CA PHE A 87 1.02 9.68 -11.04
C PHE A 87 -0.38 9.48 -10.47
N GLY A 88 -0.78 8.28 -10.09
CA GLY A 88 -2.10 8.04 -9.49
C GLY A 88 -2.03 7.29 -8.17
N TRP A 89 -2.82 7.73 -7.18
CA TRP A 89 -3.02 6.95 -5.96
C TRP A 89 -4.15 5.95 -6.16
N HIS A 90 -3.89 4.69 -5.81
CA HIS A 90 -4.91 3.67 -5.60
C HIS A 90 -5.12 3.46 -4.09
N PRO A 91 -6.16 4.06 -3.50
CA PRO A 91 -6.59 3.72 -2.15
C PRO A 91 -7.10 2.30 -2.06
N TYR A 92 -6.73 1.57 -0.99
CA TYR A 92 -7.21 0.21 -0.72
C TYR A 92 -8.74 0.09 -0.77
N TRP A 93 -9.47 1.14 -0.39
CA TRP A 93 -10.94 1.17 -0.43
C TRP A 93 -11.54 1.32 -1.83
N SER A 94 -10.70 1.50 -2.85
CA SER A 94 -11.12 1.49 -4.26
C SER A 94 -11.28 0.04 -4.76
N GLY A 95 -10.77 -0.94 -4.02
CA GLY A 95 -10.97 -2.36 -4.31
C GLY A 95 -10.63 -2.72 -5.74
N THR A 96 -11.58 -3.31 -6.46
CA THR A 96 -11.41 -3.76 -7.84
C THR A 96 -11.47 -2.65 -8.90
N ALA A 97 -11.52 -1.37 -8.53
CA ALA A 97 -11.56 -0.26 -9.50
C ALA A 97 -10.38 -0.27 -10.49
N TYR A 98 -9.25 -0.88 -10.11
CA TYR A 98 -8.07 -0.99 -10.97
C TYR A 98 -8.31 -1.75 -12.27
N LYS A 99 -9.36 -2.57 -12.34
CA LYS A 99 -9.76 -3.27 -13.58
C LYS A 99 -10.22 -2.32 -14.67
N ASN A 100 -10.51 -1.07 -14.32
CA ASN A 100 -11.04 -0.04 -15.20
C ASN A 100 -10.04 1.11 -15.42
N TYR A 101 -8.78 0.98 -14.95
CA TYR A 101 -7.76 2.02 -15.15
C TYR A 101 -7.18 1.92 -16.55
N ASP A 102 -6.92 3.08 -17.18
CA ASP A 102 -6.13 3.12 -18.40
C ASP A 102 -4.63 3.18 -18.03
N PHE A 103 -4.00 2.00 -17.86
CA PHE A 103 -2.58 1.91 -17.51
C PHE A 103 -1.65 2.50 -18.58
N SER A 104 -2.13 2.72 -19.81
CA SER A 104 -1.35 3.37 -20.87
C SER A 104 -1.14 4.87 -20.63
N MET A 105 -2.03 5.46 -19.84
CA MET A 105 -1.99 6.86 -19.43
C MET A 105 -1.38 7.05 -18.05
N LEU A 106 -0.86 6.00 -17.41
CA LEU A 106 -0.20 6.06 -16.10
C LEU A 106 1.27 5.68 -16.22
N SER A 107 2.14 6.53 -15.66
CA SER A 107 3.56 6.23 -15.48
C SER A 107 3.90 5.71 -14.08
N THR A 108 3.10 6.08 -13.09
CA THR A 108 3.34 5.73 -11.69
C THR A 108 2.01 5.45 -10.97
N ILE A 109 1.96 4.34 -10.23
CA ILE A 109 0.88 4.02 -9.29
C ILE A 109 1.46 3.96 -7.88
N ALA A 110 0.80 4.66 -6.96
CA ALA A 110 1.07 4.54 -5.54
C ALA A 110 -0.08 3.84 -4.83
N TYR A 111 0.20 2.68 -4.26
CA TYR A 111 -0.74 1.99 -3.38
C TYR A 111 -0.84 2.73 -2.06
N PHE A 112 -2.06 2.99 -1.63
CA PHE A 112 -2.37 3.64 -0.37
C PHE A 112 -3.09 2.61 0.52
N SER A 113 -2.53 2.14 1.66
CA SER A 113 -1.38 2.70 2.39
C SER A 113 -0.67 1.71 3.34
N TYR A 114 0.61 1.96 3.60
CA TYR A 114 1.30 1.64 4.86
C TYR A 114 0.88 2.65 5.92
N GLU A 115 -0.06 2.27 6.79
CA GLU A 115 -0.52 3.14 7.87
C GLU A 115 0.45 3.10 9.05
N LEU A 116 1.27 4.14 9.23
CA LEU A 116 2.32 4.14 10.23
C LEU A 116 1.77 4.00 11.66
N ASN A 117 2.39 3.12 12.44
CA ASN A 117 2.30 3.14 13.89
C ASN A 117 3.41 4.06 14.43
N PRO A 118 3.08 5.28 14.87
CA PRO A 118 4.10 6.28 15.22
C PRO A 118 4.92 5.87 16.46
N LYS A 119 4.41 4.93 17.28
CA LYS A 119 5.09 4.46 18.49
C LYS A 119 6.15 3.40 18.22
N THR A 120 6.07 2.69 17.09
CA THR A 120 6.96 1.57 16.80
C THR A 120 7.73 1.71 15.50
N GLY A 121 7.25 2.55 14.56
CA GLY A 121 7.78 2.61 13.19
C GLY A 121 7.23 1.51 12.27
N GLY A 122 6.61 0.47 12.83
CA GLY A 122 5.90 -0.55 12.06
C GLY A 122 4.58 -0.01 11.50
N TYR A 123 3.87 -0.79 10.71
CA TYR A 123 2.52 -0.44 10.26
C TYR A 123 1.45 -0.88 11.25
N LYS A 124 0.34 -0.14 11.32
CA LYS A 124 -0.94 -0.60 11.88
C LYS A 124 -1.60 -1.59 10.93
N THR A 125 -1.59 -1.25 9.64
CA THR A 125 -2.03 -2.08 8.52
C THR A 125 -1.29 -1.66 7.26
N ILE A 126 -1.13 -2.60 6.34
CA ILE A 126 -0.68 -2.39 4.95
C ILE A 126 -1.77 -2.83 3.96
N HIS A 127 -2.96 -3.15 4.50
CA HIS A 127 -4.09 -3.72 3.77
C HIS A 127 -3.63 -4.89 2.89
N ASP A 128 -4.08 -4.93 1.65
CA ASP A 128 -3.75 -5.99 0.70
C ASP A 128 -2.41 -5.78 -0.03
N TRP A 129 -1.50 -4.89 0.42
CA TRP A 129 -0.23 -4.63 -0.29
C TRP A 129 0.55 -5.92 -0.67
N LYS A 130 0.50 -6.94 0.18
CA LYS A 130 1.20 -8.21 -0.07
C LYS A 130 0.58 -9.05 -1.19
N THR A 131 -0.70 -8.86 -1.49
CA THR A 131 -1.53 -9.79 -2.28
C THR A 131 -2.40 -9.11 -3.35
N THR A 132 -2.49 -7.77 -3.34
CA THR A 132 -3.32 -6.99 -4.27
C THR A 132 -3.00 -7.33 -5.72
N ALA A 133 -4.02 -7.56 -6.54
CA ALA A 133 -3.88 -7.85 -7.97
C ALA A 133 -3.70 -6.57 -8.81
N LEU A 134 -3.86 -5.38 -8.22
CA LEU A 134 -3.57 -4.09 -8.87
C LEU A 134 -2.17 -4.09 -9.49
N ILE A 135 -1.16 -4.45 -8.69
CA ILE A 135 0.26 -4.33 -9.09
C ILE A 135 0.56 -5.28 -10.25
N ASP A 136 -0.02 -6.47 -10.22
CA ASP A 136 0.22 -7.49 -11.23
C ASP A 136 -0.50 -7.12 -12.55
N SER A 137 -1.73 -6.60 -12.45
CA SER A 137 -2.51 -6.07 -13.59
C SER A 137 -1.79 -4.88 -14.24
N ALA A 138 -1.34 -3.92 -13.43
CA ALA A 138 -0.63 -2.74 -13.90
C ALA A 138 0.63 -3.09 -14.71
N ARG A 139 1.40 -4.07 -14.25
CA ARG A 139 2.62 -4.51 -14.96
C ARG A 139 2.34 -5.32 -16.22
N ALA A 140 1.27 -6.11 -16.22
CA ALA A 140 0.86 -6.87 -17.39
C ALA A 140 0.48 -5.93 -18.54
N GLU A 141 -0.18 -4.81 -18.23
CA GLU A 141 -0.64 -3.84 -19.22
C GLU A 141 0.38 -2.74 -19.53
N ASN A 142 1.19 -2.35 -18.54
CA ASN A 142 2.28 -1.39 -18.70
C ASN A 142 3.56 -1.86 -17.98
N PRO A 143 4.46 -2.57 -18.67
CA PRO A 143 5.70 -3.08 -18.08
C PRO A 143 6.64 -2.00 -17.52
N ASN A 144 6.49 -0.74 -17.96
CA ASN A 144 7.33 0.38 -17.52
C ASN A 144 6.76 1.12 -16.30
N ILE A 145 5.55 0.78 -15.86
CA ILE A 145 4.86 1.49 -14.79
C ILE A 145 5.62 1.35 -13.46
N LYS A 146 5.75 2.49 -12.76
CA LYS A 146 6.38 2.54 -11.45
C LYS A 146 5.39 2.25 -10.35
N ILE A 147 5.75 1.36 -9.44
CA ILE A 147 4.90 0.93 -8.32
C ILE A 147 5.50 1.46 -7.02
N LEU A 148 4.76 2.31 -6.32
CA LEU A 148 5.19 2.90 -5.05
C LEU A 148 4.25 2.49 -3.90
N LEU A 149 4.80 2.41 -2.69
CA LEU A 149 4.02 2.24 -1.46
C LEU A 149 3.91 3.58 -0.73
N THR A 150 2.68 4.05 -0.47
CA THR A 150 2.46 5.27 0.31
C THR A 150 2.55 4.98 1.80
N VAL A 151 3.37 5.75 2.51
CA VAL A 151 3.54 5.70 3.97
C VAL A 151 2.82 6.90 4.58
N THR A 152 1.70 6.63 5.26
CA THR A 152 0.87 7.69 5.82
C THR A 152 1.10 7.89 7.30
N ASN A 153 1.24 9.14 7.73
CA ASN A 153 1.23 9.51 9.14
C ASN A 153 0.49 10.84 9.36
N PHE A 154 -0.76 10.76 9.78
CA PHE A 154 -1.64 11.91 9.83
C PHE A 154 -1.83 12.46 11.24
N GLY A 155 -1.82 13.79 11.35
CA GLY A 155 -2.14 14.53 12.56
C GLY A 155 -0.92 14.84 13.43
N LYS A 156 -0.91 16.05 13.99
CA LYS A 156 0.19 16.61 14.80
C LYS A 156 0.65 15.71 15.93
N LYS A 157 -0.28 15.01 16.59
CA LYS A 157 0.05 14.06 17.66
C LYS A 157 0.87 12.88 17.15
N ASN A 158 0.48 12.28 16.03
CA ASN A 158 1.17 11.12 15.47
C ASN A 158 2.51 11.52 14.88
N ASN A 159 2.58 12.68 14.22
CA ASN A 159 3.84 13.23 13.71
C ASN A 159 4.82 13.57 14.83
N ARG A 160 4.36 14.21 15.91
CA ARG A 160 5.18 14.42 17.12
C ARG A 160 5.66 13.11 17.74
N GLU A 161 4.78 12.13 17.86
CA GLU A 161 5.13 10.84 18.46
C GLU A 161 6.24 10.15 17.65
N PHE A 162 6.14 10.12 16.33
CA PHE A 162 7.12 9.45 15.47
C PHE A 162 8.41 10.25 15.30
N LEU A 163 8.30 11.53 14.92
CA LEU A 163 9.44 12.39 14.57
C LEU A 163 10.11 13.02 15.79
N GLY A 164 9.42 13.15 16.91
CA GLY A 164 9.91 13.85 18.08
C GLY A 164 11.18 13.23 18.67
N VAL A 165 12.03 14.10 19.22
CA VAL A 165 13.30 13.72 19.87
C VAL A 165 13.04 13.13 21.25
N ILE A 166 12.50 11.92 21.25
CA ILE A 166 12.13 11.16 22.46
C ILE A 166 12.83 9.79 22.48
N ARG A 167 12.85 9.15 23.66
CA ARG A 167 13.49 7.84 23.84
C ARG A 167 12.94 6.83 22.83
N GLY A 168 13.84 6.14 22.13
CA GLY A 168 13.49 5.13 21.14
C GLY A 168 13.27 5.64 19.72
N GLN A 169 13.46 6.95 19.45
CA GLN A 169 13.28 7.51 18.10
C GLN A 169 14.08 6.78 17.00
N GLY A 170 15.35 6.45 17.24
CA GLY A 170 16.21 5.80 16.25
C GLY A 170 15.71 4.41 15.90
N ALA A 171 15.32 3.62 16.90
CA ALA A 171 14.75 2.29 16.68
C ALA A 171 13.44 2.33 15.89
N ARG A 172 12.59 3.35 16.10
CA ARG A 172 11.33 3.51 15.36
C ARG A 172 11.57 3.91 13.91
N LYS A 173 12.46 4.87 13.66
CA LYS A 173 12.84 5.27 12.29
C LYS A 173 13.48 4.10 11.54
N GLN A 174 14.40 3.38 12.17
CA GLN A 174 15.02 2.20 11.59
C GLN A 174 14.01 1.09 11.30
N ASN A 175 13.09 0.80 12.21
CA ASN A 175 12.06 -0.22 11.99
C ASN A 175 11.15 0.12 10.80
N LEU A 176 10.84 1.40 10.58
CA LEU A 176 10.13 1.81 9.37
C LEU A 176 10.98 1.53 8.12
N ILE A 177 12.25 1.95 8.10
CA ILE A 177 13.16 1.74 6.98
C ILE A 177 13.28 0.25 6.64
N ASP A 178 13.52 -0.60 7.65
CA ASP A 178 13.66 -2.05 7.48
C ASP A 178 12.36 -2.67 6.93
N SER A 179 11.21 -2.27 7.47
CA SER A 179 9.91 -2.75 7.00
C SER A 179 9.66 -2.38 5.55
N LEU A 180 9.97 -1.14 5.15
CA LEU A 180 9.83 -0.70 3.77
C LEU A 180 10.73 -1.50 2.83
N GLN A 181 11.99 -1.72 3.17
CA GLN A 181 12.89 -2.51 2.31
C GLN A 181 12.35 -3.93 2.06
N VAL A 182 11.79 -4.58 3.08
CA VAL A 182 11.16 -5.90 2.94
C VAL A 182 9.92 -5.84 2.05
N LEU A 183 9.02 -4.89 2.28
CA LEU A 183 7.76 -4.77 1.55
C LEU A 183 7.95 -4.36 0.08
N LEU A 184 8.92 -3.48 -0.20
CA LEU A 184 9.26 -3.08 -1.57
C LEU A 184 9.86 -4.26 -2.33
N LYS A 185 10.81 -4.97 -1.71
CA LYS A 185 11.42 -6.17 -2.31
C LYS A 185 10.36 -7.25 -2.61
N LEU A 186 9.43 -7.48 -1.69
CA LEU A 186 8.37 -8.47 -1.82
C LEU A 186 7.53 -8.28 -3.10
N ARG A 187 7.16 -7.04 -3.42
CA ARG A 187 6.35 -6.71 -4.61
C ARG A 187 7.17 -6.20 -5.79
N LYS A 188 8.51 -6.28 -5.73
CA LYS A 188 9.43 -5.65 -6.69
C LYS A 188 9.12 -4.17 -6.93
N ALA A 189 8.60 -3.47 -5.92
CA ALA A 189 8.14 -2.08 -6.04
C ALA A 189 9.33 -1.13 -6.23
N ASP A 190 9.10 -0.01 -6.90
CA ASP A 190 10.11 0.95 -7.28
C ASP A 190 10.41 1.99 -6.20
N GLY A 191 9.58 2.13 -5.15
CA GLY A 191 9.87 3.08 -4.08
C GLY A 191 8.70 3.43 -3.17
N VAL A 192 8.78 4.58 -2.52
CA VAL A 192 7.80 5.04 -1.52
C VAL A 192 7.32 6.46 -1.77
N VAL A 193 6.13 6.76 -1.27
CA VAL A 193 5.65 8.12 -1.06
C VAL A 193 5.51 8.37 0.44
N LEU A 194 6.10 9.44 0.95
CA LEU A 194 5.83 9.90 2.31
C LEU A 194 4.64 10.87 2.29
N ASP A 195 3.57 10.48 2.98
CA ASP A 195 2.36 11.29 3.14
C ASP A 195 2.14 11.62 4.63
N PHE A 196 2.92 12.58 5.12
CA PHE A 196 2.94 13.00 6.52
C PHE A 196 2.18 14.32 6.61
N GLU A 197 0.94 14.31 7.09
CA GLU A 197 0.10 15.51 7.12
C GLU A 197 -0.05 16.09 8.53
N ASP A 198 -0.21 17.41 8.62
CA ASP A 198 -0.30 18.16 9.90
C ASP A 198 0.95 17.95 10.78
N VAL A 199 2.13 18.07 10.17
CA VAL A 199 3.41 18.03 10.90
C VAL A 199 3.60 19.34 11.68
N GLY A 200 3.93 19.23 12.97
CA GLY A 200 4.12 20.39 13.83
C GLY A 200 5.41 21.15 13.53
N ARG A 201 5.40 22.46 13.82
CA ARG A 201 6.57 23.37 13.65
C ARG A 201 7.84 22.89 14.36
N LEU A 202 7.69 22.25 15.52
CA LEU A 202 8.84 21.75 16.30
C LEU A 202 9.47 20.52 15.65
N GLU A 203 8.71 19.82 14.81
CA GLU A 203 9.13 18.59 14.14
C GLU A 203 9.76 18.84 12.76
N LYS A 204 9.74 20.08 12.22
CA LYS A 204 10.34 20.46 10.91
C LYS A 204 11.72 19.85 10.69
N LYS A 205 12.69 20.13 11.57
CA LYS A 205 14.06 19.61 11.42
C LYS A 205 14.09 18.08 11.47
N SER A 206 13.30 17.48 12.36
CA SER A 206 13.26 16.03 12.55
C SER A 206 12.63 15.30 11.36
N LEU A 207 11.67 15.93 10.68
CA LEU A 207 11.16 15.47 9.39
C LEU A 207 12.26 15.49 8.34
N THR A 208 12.94 16.62 8.16
CA THR A 208 14.04 16.76 7.20
C THR A 208 15.14 15.72 7.44
N ASP A 209 15.59 15.57 8.68
CA ASP A 209 16.62 14.58 9.04
C ASP A 209 16.15 13.14 8.74
N PHE A 210 14.88 12.82 9.05
CA PHE A 210 14.31 11.50 8.77
C PHE A 210 14.23 11.20 7.27
N VAL A 211 13.80 12.16 6.43
CA VAL A 211 13.74 11.95 4.97
C VAL A 211 15.13 11.71 4.40
N LYS A 212 16.15 12.43 4.90
CA LYS A 212 17.56 12.21 4.53
C LYS A 212 18.05 10.81 4.90
N GLU A 213 17.73 10.37 6.12
CA GLU A 213 18.04 9.02 6.62
C GLU A 213 17.38 7.94 5.75
N LEU A 214 16.07 8.05 5.53
CA LEU A 214 15.30 7.14 4.69
C LEU A 214 15.86 7.06 3.27
N SER A 215 16.03 8.21 2.61
CA SER A 215 16.57 8.28 1.24
C SER A 215 17.96 7.65 1.14
N THR A 216 18.83 7.91 2.12
CA THR A 216 20.16 7.31 2.17
C THR A 216 20.09 5.79 2.30
N ALA A 217 19.18 5.25 3.11
CA ALA A 217 19.01 3.81 3.29
C ALA A 217 18.36 3.12 2.08
N LEU A 218 17.52 3.83 1.33
CA LEU A 218 16.80 3.29 0.16
C LEU A 218 17.61 3.39 -1.14
N LYS A 219 18.54 4.35 -1.23
CA LYS A 219 19.37 4.62 -2.42
C LYS A 219 20.18 3.43 -2.95
N PRO A 220 20.80 2.55 -2.14
CA PRO A 220 21.56 1.41 -2.67
C PRO A 220 20.72 0.45 -3.51
N ASN A 221 19.42 0.35 -3.21
CA ASN A 221 18.47 -0.47 -3.96
C ASN A 221 17.77 0.29 -5.10
N LYS A 222 18.19 1.54 -5.37
CA LYS A 222 17.61 2.45 -6.37
C LYS A 222 16.12 2.72 -6.17
N TYR A 223 15.61 2.59 -4.95
CA TYR A 223 14.23 2.93 -4.64
C TYR A 223 14.01 4.44 -4.69
N LEU A 224 12.91 4.83 -5.32
CA LEU A 224 12.43 6.20 -5.40
C LEU A 224 11.89 6.67 -4.05
N VAL A 225 12.16 7.91 -3.68
CA VAL A 225 11.56 8.58 -2.53
C VAL A 225 10.77 9.78 -3.02
N SER A 226 9.45 9.70 -2.93
CA SER A 226 8.54 10.80 -3.24
C SER A 226 7.89 11.32 -1.97
N MET A 227 7.37 12.54 -1.99
CA MET A 227 6.80 13.17 -0.81
C MET A 227 5.65 14.10 -1.17
N THR A 228 4.55 14.04 -0.42
CA THR A 228 3.46 14.99 -0.57
C THR A 228 3.79 16.30 0.14
N LEU A 229 3.30 17.41 -0.42
CA LEU A 229 3.37 18.74 0.16
C LEU A 229 1.95 19.31 0.22
N PRO A 230 1.54 20.02 1.29
CA PRO A 230 0.24 20.66 1.34
C PRO A 230 0.16 21.80 0.32
N ALA A 231 -1.04 22.17 -0.12
CA ALA A 231 -1.26 23.37 -0.93
C ALA A 231 -0.66 24.65 -0.30
N TYR A 232 -0.63 24.74 1.02
CA TYR A 232 -0.16 25.91 1.74
C TYR A 232 0.69 25.51 2.96
N ASP A 233 1.93 25.99 3.01
CA ASP A 233 2.89 25.76 4.10
C ASP A 233 3.54 27.07 4.57
N PRO A 234 2.82 27.92 5.32
CA PRO A 234 3.31 29.23 5.75
C PRO A 234 4.45 29.17 6.77
N HIS A 235 4.72 27.99 7.30
CA HIS A 235 5.78 27.78 8.29
C HIS A 235 6.97 27.03 7.69
N GLU A 236 6.92 26.74 6.39
CA GLU A 236 7.93 26.00 5.66
C GLU A 236 8.31 24.71 6.41
N ILE A 237 7.32 24.01 6.98
CA ILE A 237 7.51 22.76 7.72
C ILE A 237 8.30 21.76 6.87
N TYR A 238 8.02 21.75 5.58
CA TYR A 238 8.74 20.96 4.60
C TYR A 238 9.90 21.79 4.06
N ASP A 239 11.12 21.56 4.58
CA ASP A 239 12.32 22.28 4.15
C ASP A 239 12.73 21.87 2.73
N VAL A 240 12.03 22.41 1.73
CA VAL A 240 12.17 22.09 0.31
C VAL A 240 13.62 22.11 -0.13
N LYS A 241 14.38 23.14 0.27
CA LYS A 241 15.77 23.30 -0.13
C LYS A 241 16.64 22.15 0.39
N GLU A 242 16.47 21.78 1.66
CA GLU A 242 17.23 20.68 2.27
C GLU A 242 16.74 19.29 1.83
N LEU A 243 15.47 19.16 1.44
CA LEU A 243 14.85 17.91 1.00
C LEU A 243 15.09 17.60 -0.49
N THR A 244 15.22 18.62 -1.34
CA THR A 244 15.34 18.47 -2.80
C THR A 244 16.42 17.49 -3.26
N PRO A 245 17.62 17.41 -2.63
CA PRO A 245 18.63 16.43 -3.02
C PRO A 245 18.28 14.96 -2.68
N PHE A 246 17.31 14.74 -1.79
CA PHE A 246 16.97 13.43 -1.23
C PHE A 246 15.61 12.89 -1.69
N VAL A 247 14.79 13.75 -2.28
CA VAL A 247 13.46 13.44 -2.79
C VAL A 247 13.47 13.50 -4.31
N ASP A 248 12.99 12.45 -4.95
CA ASP A 248 12.90 12.34 -6.41
C ASP A 248 11.73 13.17 -6.97
N ARG A 249 10.61 13.20 -6.23
CA ARG A 249 9.38 13.88 -6.61
C ARG A 249 8.68 14.49 -5.41
N PHE A 250 8.25 15.72 -5.55
CA PHE A 250 7.32 16.36 -4.65
C PHE A 250 5.96 16.45 -5.34
N ILE A 251 4.91 16.01 -4.65
CA ILE A 251 3.55 16.15 -5.14
C ILE A 251 2.85 17.18 -4.27
N ILE A 252 2.58 18.35 -4.84
CA ILE A 252 1.86 19.39 -4.11
C ILE A 252 0.38 19.04 -4.23
N MET A 253 -0.27 18.79 -3.09
CA MET A 253 -1.71 18.56 -3.01
C MET A 253 -2.46 19.87 -3.24
N THR A 254 -2.46 20.36 -4.49
CA THR A 254 -3.10 21.61 -4.93
C THR A 254 -4.62 21.47 -4.99
N TYR A 255 -5.21 21.02 -3.89
CA TYR A 255 -6.63 20.87 -3.65
C TYR A 255 -6.92 20.95 -2.15
N GLY A 256 -8.21 21.04 -1.80
CA GLY A 256 -8.62 21.23 -0.40
C GLY A 256 -8.52 22.67 0.09
N TYR A 257 -8.51 23.65 -0.82
CA TYR A 257 -8.55 25.07 -0.47
C TYR A 257 -9.86 25.45 0.22
N TYR A 258 -10.96 24.82 -0.19
CA TYR A 258 -12.24 24.81 0.50
C TYR A 258 -12.57 23.39 0.94
N TYR A 259 -12.85 23.21 2.23
CA TYR A 259 -12.95 21.90 2.88
C TYR A 259 -14.07 21.88 3.91
N SER A 260 -14.19 20.79 4.67
CA SER A 260 -15.25 20.56 5.65
C SER A 260 -15.39 21.67 6.70
N GLY A 261 -14.29 22.34 7.05
CA GLY A 261 -14.24 23.45 8.02
C GLY A 261 -14.42 24.85 7.41
N SER A 262 -14.62 24.97 6.10
CA SER A 262 -14.76 26.26 5.44
C SER A 262 -16.06 26.96 5.82
N LYS A 263 -15.97 28.28 6.09
CA LYS A 263 -17.13 29.13 6.41
C LYS A 263 -17.98 29.46 5.18
N LYS A 264 -17.39 29.34 3.99
CA LYS A 264 -18.05 29.51 2.69
C LYS A 264 -17.90 28.24 1.88
N ALA A 265 -18.93 27.90 1.10
CA ALA A 265 -18.82 26.86 0.09
C ALA A 265 -18.02 27.42 -1.09
N GLY A 266 -17.13 26.63 -1.67
CA GLY A 266 -16.22 27.12 -2.70
C GLY A 266 -15.41 26.05 -3.41
N PRO A 267 -14.59 26.46 -4.38
CA PRO A 267 -13.87 25.59 -5.31
C PRO A 267 -12.85 24.70 -4.57
N VAL A 268 -12.77 23.44 -4.95
CA VAL A 268 -11.85 22.47 -4.30
C VAL A 268 -10.40 22.70 -4.74
N SER A 269 -10.19 23.08 -6.00
CA SER A 269 -8.87 23.36 -6.61
C SER A 269 -8.93 24.60 -7.53
N PRO A 270 -9.21 25.81 -6.99
CA PRO A 270 -9.23 27.02 -7.81
C PRO A 270 -7.89 27.22 -8.52
N LEU A 271 -7.91 27.36 -9.84
CA LEU A 271 -6.69 27.45 -10.65
C LEU A 271 -5.89 28.72 -10.35
N VAL A 272 -6.58 29.86 -10.26
CA VAL A 272 -5.98 31.19 -10.12
C VAL A 272 -6.50 31.94 -8.90
N PRO A 273 -5.71 32.89 -8.34
CA PRO A 273 -6.21 33.84 -7.35
C PRO A 273 -7.35 34.69 -7.92
N SER A 274 -8.34 35.03 -7.09
CA SER A 274 -9.42 35.94 -7.50
C SER A 274 -9.90 36.82 -6.35
N ASN A 275 -10.65 37.88 -6.68
CA ASN A 275 -11.30 38.71 -5.67
C ASN A 275 -12.38 37.93 -4.90
N THR A 276 -13.05 36.99 -5.56
CA THR A 276 -14.14 36.17 -5.00
C THR A 276 -13.61 35.10 -4.04
N TRP A 277 -12.53 34.41 -4.43
CA TRP A 277 -12.02 33.23 -3.73
C TRP A 277 -10.69 33.47 -2.97
N GLY A 278 -10.09 34.64 -3.12
CA GLY A 278 -8.85 35.02 -2.44
C GLY A 278 -7.60 34.49 -3.13
N GLN A 279 -6.51 34.38 -2.37
CA GLN A 279 -5.19 34.01 -2.91
C GLN A 279 -4.95 32.50 -3.01
N GLY A 280 -5.66 31.70 -2.19
CA GLY A 280 -5.50 30.25 -2.18
C GLY A 280 -5.90 29.64 -3.53
N SER A 281 -4.93 29.19 -4.29
CA SER A 281 -5.11 28.64 -5.64
C SER A 281 -3.92 27.77 -6.05
N VAL A 282 -4.12 26.95 -7.08
CA VAL A 282 -3.08 26.10 -7.68
C VAL A 282 -1.86 26.94 -8.08
N GLU A 283 -2.07 28.02 -8.85
CA GLU A 283 -0.97 28.90 -9.28
C GLU A 283 -0.23 29.53 -8.10
N GLN A 284 -0.94 29.96 -7.05
CA GLN A 284 -0.30 30.54 -5.86
C GLN A 284 0.58 29.51 -5.14
N SER A 285 0.08 28.29 -4.94
CA SER A 285 0.85 27.21 -4.31
C SER A 285 2.10 26.87 -5.09
N LEU A 286 2.00 26.75 -6.41
CA LEU A 286 3.14 26.49 -7.28
C LEU A 286 4.18 27.61 -7.22
N GLN A 287 3.73 28.87 -7.22
CA GLN A 287 4.62 30.03 -7.09
C GLN A 287 5.32 30.05 -5.73
N ASP A 288 4.62 29.72 -4.64
CA ASP A 288 5.20 29.76 -3.30
C ASP A 288 6.27 28.67 -3.12
N TYR A 289 6.04 27.45 -3.60
CA TYR A 289 7.09 26.43 -3.58
C TYR A 289 8.24 26.72 -4.53
N ALA A 290 7.99 27.34 -5.68
CA ALA A 290 9.05 27.79 -6.58
C ALA A 290 9.96 28.84 -5.90
N LYS A 291 9.40 29.77 -5.11
CA LYS A 291 10.18 30.74 -4.31
C LYS A 291 11.05 30.07 -3.25
N LEU A 292 10.63 28.92 -2.73
CA LEU A 292 11.40 28.08 -1.81
C LEU A 292 12.48 27.24 -2.51
N GLY A 293 12.58 27.34 -3.85
CA GLY A 293 13.58 26.65 -4.65
C GLY A 293 13.18 25.25 -5.12
N LEU A 294 11.89 24.90 -5.07
CA LEU A 294 11.40 23.63 -5.60
C LEU A 294 11.50 23.63 -7.14
N PRO A 295 12.27 22.71 -7.76
CA PRO A 295 12.40 22.68 -9.22
C PRO A 295 11.13 22.12 -9.89
N PRO A 296 10.59 22.75 -10.96
CA PRO A 296 9.43 22.24 -11.70
C PRO A 296 9.59 20.78 -12.17
N SER A 297 10.80 20.38 -12.58
CA SER A 297 11.11 19.01 -13.01
C SER A 297 11.04 17.94 -11.90
N LYS A 298 10.91 18.36 -10.64
CA LYS A 298 10.64 17.49 -9.48
C LYS A 298 9.23 17.67 -8.92
N THR A 299 8.41 18.53 -9.52
CA THR A 299 7.08 18.88 -9.00
C THR A 299 5.98 18.22 -9.82
N LEU A 300 5.14 17.44 -9.16
CA LEU A 300 3.85 16.99 -9.67
C LEU A 300 2.75 17.87 -9.07
N VAL A 301 1.79 18.27 -9.92
CA VAL A 301 0.63 19.07 -9.51
C VAL A 301 -0.51 18.13 -9.14
N GLY A 302 -0.89 18.10 -7.87
CA GLY A 302 -1.96 17.25 -7.36
C GLY A 302 -3.34 17.72 -7.81
N VAL A 303 -4.17 16.83 -8.33
CA VAL A 303 -5.52 17.15 -8.82
C VAL A 303 -6.58 16.26 -8.17
N PRO A 304 -7.74 16.81 -7.78
CA PRO A 304 -8.80 16.05 -7.13
C PRO A 304 -9.79 15.50 -8.15
N TYR A 305 -10.05 14.19 -8.12
CA TYR A 305 -11.15 13.54 -8.84
C TYR A 305 -12.40 13.44 -7.95
N TYR A 306 -12.60 14.46 -7.12
CA TYR A 306 -13.70 14.53 -6.18
C TYR A 306 -14.21 15.96 -6.05
N GLY A 307 -15.39 16.08 -5.45
CA GLY A 307 -16.00 17.34 -5.05
C GLY A 307 -16.41 17.37 -3.59
N GLU A 308 -16.72 18.58 -3.13
CA GLU A 308 -17.18 18.85 -1.77
C GLU A 308 -18.57 19.47 -1.80
N MET A 309 -19.47 18.97 -0.94
CA MET A 309 -20.85 19.42 -0.86
C MET A 309 -21.13 20.11 0.48
N TRP A 310 -21.80 21.25 0.43
CA TRP A 310 -22.27 21.98 1.61
C TRP A 310 -23.77 22.28 1.52
N GLU A 311 -24.38 22.36 2.70
CA GLU A 311 -25.62 23.07 2.93
C GLU A 311 -25.31 24.55 3.18
N THR A 312 -26.00 25.46 2.49
CA THR A 312 -25.70 26.89 2.51
C THR A 312 -26.90 27.74 2.97
N HIS A 313 -26.62 28.99 3.35
CA HIS A 313 -27.66 29.95 3.75
C HIS A 313 -28.49 30.48 2.58
N SER A 314 -27.92 30.57 1.38
CA SER A 314 -28.62 30.88 0.13
C SER A 314 -28.10 30.01 -1.02
N ALA A 315 -28.75 30.10 -2.18
CA ALA A 315 -28.27 29.48 -3.41
C ALA A 315 -27.18 30.32 -4.12
N ASP A 316 -26.89 31.54 -3.65
CA ASP A 316 -25.94 32.45 -4.32
C ASP A 316 -24.51 31.94 -4.25
N VAL A 317 -23.68 32.30 -5.22
CA VAL A 317 -22.26 31.95 -5.21
C VAL A 317 -21.44 33.23 -5.06
N PRO A 318 -20.55 33.34 -4.05
CA PRO A 318 -20.34 32.41 -2.92
C PRO A 318 -21.45 32.50 -1.84
N ALA A 319 -21.66 31.44 -1.05
CA ALA A 319 -22.55 31.46 0.12
C ALA A 319 -21.91 30.92 1.40
N ASP A 320 -22.40 31.42 2.54
CA ASP A 320 -22.03 30.93 3.87
C ASP A 320 -22.56 29.53 4.12
N VAL A 321 -21.71 28.71 4.75
CA VAL A 321 -21.97 27.30 5.08
C VAL A 321 -22.80 27.20 6.34
N LYS A 322 -23.91 26.47 6.25
CA LYS A 322 -24.65 25.94 7.42
C LYS A 322 -24.01 24.67 7.95
N ARG A 323 -23.72 23.74 7.02
CA ARG A 323 -23.22 22.40 7.35
C ARG A 323 -22.53 21.77 6.15
N PHE A 324 -21.39 21.13 6.40
CA PHE A 324 -20.76 20.25 5.42
C PHE A 324 -21.56 18.95 5.22
N ARG A 325 -21.78 18.55 3.97
CA ARG A 325 -22.56 17.36 3.59
C ARG A 325 -21.70 16.20 3.08
N GLY A 326 -20.39 16.38 3.06
CA GLY A 326 -19.43 15.34 2.72
C GLY A 326 -18.89 15.45 1.31
N THR A 327 -17.76 14.79 1.13
CA THR A 327 -17.08 14.60 -0.14
C THR A 327 -17.88 13.67 -1.06
N ARG A 328 -17.80 13.90 -2.37
CA ARG A 328 -18.36 13.04 -3.41
C ARG A 328 -17.28 12.73 -4.44
N THR A 329 -17.13 11.48 -4.82
CA THR A 329 -16.24 11.11 -5.94
C THR A 329 -16.82 11.62 -7.26
N TYR A 330 -16.00 11.78 -8.30
CA TYR A 330 -16.47 12.18 -9.63
C TYR A 330 -17.64 11.29 -10.13
N LYS A 331 -17.51 9.96 -9.99
CA LYS A 331 -18.58 8.99 -10.25
C LYS A 331 -19.87 9.30 -9.51
N GLN A 332 -19.80 9.56 -8.20
CA GLN A 332 -20.98 9.88 -7.40
C GLN A 332 -21.65 11.17 -7.86
N ILE A 333 -20.85 12.16 -8.28
CA ILE A 333 -21.36 13.42 -8.81
C ILE A 333 -22.07 13.18 -10.14
N ARG A 334 -21.41 12.51 -11.09
CA ARG A 334 -21.99 12.22 -12.42
C ARG A 334 -23.25 11.37 -12.35
N ASN A 335 -23.30 10.37 -11.46
CA ASN A 335 -24.48 9.55 -11.23
C ASN A 335 -25.66 10.36 -10.66
N ALA A 336 -25.39 11.30 -9.76
CA ALA A 336 -26.43 12.10 -9.10
C ALA A 336 -26.89 13.31 -9.94
N PHE A 337 -26.01 13.82 -10.81
CA PHE A 337 -26.23 15.03 -11.59
C PHE A 337 -25.91 14.78 -13.08
N PRO A 338 -26.83 14.16 -13.84
CA PRO A 338 -26.60 13.80 -15.24
C PRO A 338 -26.63 14.99 -16.22
N TYR A 339 -26.73 16.22 -15.70
CA TYR A 339 -26.78 17.45 -16.48
C TYR A 339 -25.51 18.28 -16.27
N GLN A 340 -25.21 19.12 -17.26
CA GLN A 340 -23.98 19.92 -17.28
C GLN A 340 -23.87 20.85 -16.05
N PRO A 341 -22.74 20.83 -15.32
CA PRO A 341 -22.51 21.72 -14.20
C PRO A 341 -22.27 23.15 -14.70
N LYS A 342 -22.52 24.11 -13.81
CA LYS A 342 -22.10 25.50 -14.02
C LYS A 342 -20.58 25.58 -13.91
N PHE A 343 -20.01 26.60 -14.53
CA PHE A 343 -18.57 26.84 -14.53
C PHE A 343 -18.30 28.23 -13.97
N ASP A 344 -17.45 28.31 -12.95
CA ASP A 344 -17.04 29.57 -12.34
C ASP A 344 -15.76 30.08 -12.99
N GLN A 345 -15.83 31.23 -13.66
CA GLN A 345 -14.69 31.79 -14.42
C GLN A 345 -13.60 32.39 -13.51
N ASP A 346 -13.93 32.73 -12.26
CA ASP A 346 -12.99 33.31 -11.31
C ASP A 346 -12.04 32.25 -10.72
N SER A 347 -12.54 31.02 -10.52
CA SER A 347 -11.78 29.88 -10.00
C SER A 347 -11.38 28.85 -11.05
N TYR A 348 -12.03 28.86 -12.22
CA TYR A 348 -11.98 27.79 -13.21
C TYR A 348 -12.51 26.46 -12.69
N SER A 349 -13.48 26.43 -11.77
CA SER A 349 -14.04 25.19 -11.21
C SER A 349 -15.48 24.93 -11.64
N ALA A 350 -15.85 23.65 -11.68
CA ALA A 350 -17.22 23.21 -11.92
C ALA A 350 -18.03 23.21 -10.62
N TYR A 351 -19.31 23.56 -10.72
CA TYR A 351 -20.20 23.53 -9.56
C TYR A 351 -21.67 23.31 -9.89
N PHE A 352 -22.40 22.86 -8.87
CA PHE A 352 -23.86 22.88 -8.81
C PHE A 352 -24.31 23.72 -7.62
N ASN A 353 -25.33 24.56 -7.82
CA ASN A 353 -26.07 25.21 -6.75
C ASN A 353 -27.58 25.03 -6.96
N TYR A 354 -28.30 24.60 -5.93
CA TYR A 354 -29.74 24.35 -6.04
C TYR A 354 -30.44 24.39 -4.68
N THR A 355 -31.76 24.58 -4.73
CA THR A 355 -32.64 24.45 -3.56
C THR A 355 -33.36 23.11 -3.63
N ARG A 356 -33.25 22.31 -2.58
CA ARG A 356 -33.92 21.02 -2.47
C ARG A 356 -35.43 21.22 -2.37
N GLN A 357 -36.20 20.50 -3.20
CA GLN A 357 -37.66 20.63 -3.24
C GLN A 357 -38.34 20.04 -2.00
N ASP A 358 -37.74 19.01 -1.38
CA ASP A 358 -38.33 18.30 -0.24
C ASP A 358 -38.27 19.09 1.07
N ASN A 359 -37.24 19.93 1.25
CA ASN A 359 -37.05 20.64 2.53
C ASN A 359 -36.53 22.09 2.41
N GLY A 360 -36.41 22.63 1.20
CA GLY A 360 -35.96 24.00 0.97
C GLY A 360 -34.48 24.25 1.26
N GLU A 361 -33.67 23.23 1.55
CA GLU A 361 -32.25 23.41 1.82
C GLU A 361 -31.49 23.85 0.55
N HIS A 362 -30.68 24.89 0.68
CA HIS A 362 -29.74 25.25 -0.37
C HIS A 362 -28.50 24.35 -0.31
N ARG A 363 -28.05 23.93 -1.48
CA ARG A 363 -26.88 23.10 -1.69
C ARG A 363 -25.91 23.78 -2.63
N GLN A 364 -24.62 23.64 -2.31
CA GLN A 364 -23.54 23.86 -3.25
C GLN A 364 -22.63 22.65 -3.27
N LEU A 365 -22.27 22.21 -4.47
CA LEU A 365 -21.30 21.15 -4.74
C LEU A 365 -20.27 21.71 -5.70
N TRP A 366 -19.01 21.72 -5.27
CA TRP A 366 -17.87 22.21 -6.05
C TRP A 366 -16.93 21.05 -6.33
N PHE A 367 -16.43 20.95 -7.56
CA PHE A 367 -15.61 19.83 -8.01
C PHE A 367 -14.85 20.16 -9.28
N GLU A 368 -14.02 19.22 -9.73
CA GLU A 368 -13.31 19.30 -10.99
C GLU A 368 -13.93 18.39 -12.05
N ASP A 369 -14.14 18.92 -13.25
CA ASP A 369 -14.54 18.20 -14.45
C ASP A 369 -13.49 18.39 -15.56
N GLU A 370 -13.72 17.83 -16.73
CA GLU A 370 -12.80 17.93 -17.85
C GLU A 370 -12.55 19.38 -18.31
N ARG A 371 -13.54 20.27 -18.12
CA ARG A 371 -13.44 21.69 -18.50
C ARG A 371 -12.60 22.49 -17.51
N SER A 372 -12.66 22.14 -16.22
CA SER A 372 -11.85 22.78 -15.18
C SER A 372 -10.42 22.23 -15.13
N LEU A 373 -10.24 20.94 -15.36
CA LEU A 373 -8.91 20.31 -15.39
C LEU A 373 -8.12 20.65 -16.66
N ALA A 374 -8.77 20.88 -17.80
CA ALA A 374 -8.09 21.21 -19.06
C ALA A 374 -7.12 22.41 -18.94
N PRO A 375 -7.55 23.61 -18.46
CA PRO A 375 -6.64 24.73 -18.28
C PRO A 375 -5.59 24.49 -17.19
N LEU A 376 -5.91 23.68 -16.17
CA LEU A 376 -4.93 23.28 -15.15
C LEU A 376 -3.81 22.41 -15.77
N TYR A 377 -4.16 21.42 -16.59
CA TYR A 377 -3.19 20.60 -17.32
C TYR A 377 -2.38 21.43 -18.33
N ASP A 378 -2.99 22.45 -18.94
CA ASP A 378 -2.24 23.41 -19.75
C ASP A 378 -1.20 24.18 -18.92
N ARG A 379 -1.51 24.56 -17.67
CA ARG A 379 -0.53 25.17 -16.75
C ARG A 379 0.61 24.23 -16.38
N VAL A 380 0.32 22.94 -16.20
CA VAL A 380 1.34 21.90 -15.95
C VAL A 380 2.36 21.89 -17.08
N ASN A 381 1.88 21.82 -18.32
CA ASN A 381 2.72 21.84 -19.52
C ASN A 381 3.49 23.16 -19.67
N GLN A 382 2.81 24.31 -19.54
CA GLN A 382 3.43 25.63 -19.67
C GLN A 382 4.53 25.90 -18.63
N GLY A 383 4.34 25.39 -17.40
CA GLY A 383 5.31 25.52 -16.32
C GLY A 383 6.49 24.54 -16.39
N ASN A 384 6.50 23.62 -17.37
CA ASN A 384 7.45 22.51 -17.46
C ASN A 384 7.52 21.71 -16.14
N TYR A 385 6.37 21.55 -15.49
CA TYR A 385 6.25 20.70 -14.32
C TYR A 385 6.41 19.24 -14.75
N ARG A 386 6.82 18.38 -13.81
CA ARG A 386 7.03 16.95 -14.08
C ARG A 386 5.76 16.25 -14.56
N GLY A 387 4.58 16.76 -14.17
CA GLY A 387 3.28 16.23 -14.55
C GLY A 387 2.24 16.38 -13.44
N VAL A 388 1.32 15.43 -13.32
CA VAL A 388 0.15 15.49 -12.43
C VAL A 388 0.08 14.31 -11.46
N GLY A 389 -0.50 14.55 -10.28
CA GLY A 389 -0.82 13.55 -9.27
C GLY A 389 -2.33 13.41 -9.04
N LEU A 390 -2.93 12.29 -9.43
CA LEU A 390 -4.38 12.06 -9.40
C LEU A 390 -4.83 11.55 -8.02
N TRP A 391 -5.63 12.34 -7.30
CA TRP A 391 -6.32 11.89 -6.09
C TRP A 391 -7.84 11.80 -6.32
N ALA A 392 -8.42 10.60 -6.50
CA ALA A 392 -7.73 9.32 -6.56
C ALA A 392 -8.23 8.47 -7.73
N LEU A 393 -7.40 7.53 -8.17
CA LEU A 393 -7.78 6.58 -9.20
C LEU A 393 -9.01 5.80 -8.74
N GLY A 394 -10.00 5.66 -9.62
CA GLY A 394 -11.26 4.98 -9.33
C GLY A 394 -12.35 5.88 -8.75
N ASP A 395 -12.04 7.13 -8.37
CA ASP A 395 -13.09 8.10 -8.03
C ASP A 395 -13.94 8.48 -9.27
N ASP A 396 -13.41 8.29 -10.47
CA ASP A 396 -14.01 8.50 -11.79
C ASP A 396 -14.57 7.23 -12.44
N ASP A 397 -14.53 6.09 -11.73
CA ASP A 397 -14.94 4.78 -12.22
C ASP A 397 -16.30 4.80 -12.97
N GLY A 398 -16.33 4.23 -14.17
CA GLY A 398 -17.50 4.25 -15.07
C GLY A 398 -17.54 5.42 -16.05
N TYR A 399 -16.58 6.35 -16.01
CA TYR A 399 -16.52 7.54 -16.88
C TYR A 399 -15.15 7.67 -17.56
N GLN A 400 -15.14 7.99 -18.86
CA GLN A 400 -13.91 8.13 -19.65
C GLN A 400 -13.44 9.58 -19.78
N ASP A 401 -14.29 10.57 -19.51
CA ASP A 401 -14.02 11.97 -19.86
C ASP A 401 -12.70 12.50 -19.27
N LEU A 402 -12.33 12.04 -18.06
CA LEU A 402 -11.07 12.42 -17.42
C LEU A 402 -9.84 11.70 -18.01
N TRP A 403 -9.99 10.44 -18.43
CA TRP A 403 -8.95 9.71 -19.16
C TRP A 403 -8.72 10.29 -20.55
N GLU A 404 -9.81 10.63 -21.26
CA GLU A 404 -9.76 11.29 -22.56
C GLU A 404 -9.01 12.62 -22.48
N LEU A 405 -9.26 13.39 -21.42
CA LEU A 405 -8.53 14.62 -21.16
C LEU A 405 -7.04 14.39 -20.89
N LEU A 406 -6.68 13.35 -20.13
CA LEU A 406 -5.27 12.98 -19.95
C LEU A 406 -4.61 12.64 -21.29
N ALA A 407 -5.30 11.88 -22.15
CA ALA A 407 -4.81 11.54 -23.49
C ALA A 407 -4.64 12.79 -24.37
N ASP A 408 -5.61 13.71 -24.38
CA ASP A 408 -5.51 14.98 -25.11
C ASP A 408 -4.32 15.83 -24.66
N LYS A 409 -4.12 15.97 -23.35
CA LYS A 409 -3.10 16.88 -22.79
C LYS A 409 -1.71 16.26 -22.75
N PHE A 410 -1.62 14.97 -22.45
CA PHE A 410 -0.35 14.29 -22.12
C PHE A 410 -0.07 13.06 -22.99
N GLY A 411 -1.03 12.59 -23.79
CA GLY A 411 -0.86 11.43 -24.66
C GLY A 411 -0.26 11.74 -26.03
N VAL A 412 0.25 10.69 -26.67
CA VAL A 412 0.60 10.62 -28.10
C VAL A 412 0.01 9.33 -28.68
N GLU A 413 -0.30 9.32 -29.97
CA GLU A 413 -0.76 8.11 -30.64
C GLU A 413 0.29 7.00 -30.52
N GLY A 414 -0.13 5.82 -30.07
CA GLY A 414 0.78 4.69 -29.84
C GLY A 414 0.15 3.56 -29.05
N LYS A 415 0.90 2.47 -28.90
CA LYS A 415 0.53 1.32 -28.07
C LYS A 415 1.70 0.89 -27.21
N ILE A 416 1.41 0.45 -25.99
CA ILE A 416 2.44 -0.10 -25.11
C ILE A 416 2.94 -1.42 -25.71
N ASP A 417 4.26 -1.55 -25.81
CA ASP A 417 4.92 -2.81 -26.14
C ASP A 417 4.94 -3.73 -24.92
N THR A 418 3.98 -4.65 -24.87
CA THR A 418 3.84 -5.66 -23.80
C THR A 418 4.71 -6.91 -24.05
N THR A 419 5.42 -7.00 -25.18
CA THR A 419 6.23 -8.19 -25.52
C THR A 419 7.53 -8.31 -24.71
N LYS A 420 7.91 -7.25 -23.98
CA LYS A 420 9.11 -7.21 -23.12
C LYS A 420 9.00 -7.99 -21.80
N ILE A 421 7.89 -8.68 -21.55
CA ILE A 421 7.69 -9.45 -20.31
C ILE A 421 8.47 -10.79 -20.31
N ASP A 422 8.88 -11.28 -21.49
CA ASP A 422 9.49 -12.60 -21.69
C ASP A 422 10.89 -12.81 -21.08
N GLU A 423 11.66 -11.73 -20.80
CA GLU A 423 13.01 -11.90 -20.22
C GLU A 423 12.98 -12.54 -18.81
N THR A 424 11.84 -12.48 -18.12
CA THR A 424 11.69 -13.11 -16.80
C THR A 424 11.47 -14.62 -16.85
N GLU A 425 10.93 -15.15 -17.95
CA GLU A 425 10.71 -16.59 -18.09
C GLU A 425 12.05 -17.29 -18.37
N ASP A 426 12.90 -16.69 -19.21
CA ASP A 426 14.26 -17.17 -19.47
C ASP A 426 15.15 -17.09 -18.23
N GLU A 427 15.06 -16.02 -17.42
CA GLU A 427 15.78 -15.93 -16.15
C GLU A 427 15.33 -16.99 -15.13
N ILE A 428 14.03 -17.33 -15.10
CA ILE A 428 13.48 -18.38 -14.24
C ILE A 428 13.94 -19.76 -14.72
N VAL A 429 13.95 -20.00 -16.03
CA VAL A 429 14.43 -21.24 -16.66
C VAL A 429 15.94 -21.40 -16.41
N ASP A 430 16.72 -20.34 -16.54
CA ASP A 430 18.16 -20.35 -16.25
C ASP A 430 18.46 -20.57 -14.77
N ALA A 431 17.68 -19.96 -13.87
CA ALA A 431 17.77 -20.21 -12.43
C ALA A 431 17.43 -21.66 -12.09
N ALA A 432 16.41 -22.24 -12.74
CA ALA A 432 16.03 -23.64 -12.58
C ALA A 432 17.13 -24.59 -13.07
N HIS A 433 17.70 -24.35 -14.25
CA HIS A 433 18.83 -25.14 -14.77
C HIS A 433 20.08 -25.04 -13.89
N LYS A 434 20.34 -23.87 -13.29
CA LYS A 434 21.44 -23.70 -12.35
C LYS A 434 21.24 -24.52 -11.07
N ILE A 435 20.03 -24.52 -10.52
CA ILE A 435 19.66 -25.32 -9.35
C ILE A 435 19.77 -26.83 -9.66
N GLU A 436 19.33 -27.27 -10.84
CA GLU A 436 19.47 -28.66 -11.29
C GLU A 436 20.95 -29.08 -11.33
N LYS A 437 21.81 -28.24 -11.92
CA LYS A 437 23.25 -28.50 -12.02
C LYS A 437 23.96 -28.53 -10.65
N ASP A 438 23.54 -27.68 -9.73
CA ASP A 438 24.09 -27.65 -8.38
C ASP A 438 23.62 -28.87 -7.55
N ALA A 439 22.39 -29.34 -7.77
CA ALA A 439 21.89 -30.59 -7.20
C ALA A 439 22.65 -31.82 -7.73
N GLU A 440 22.93 -31.89 -9.04
CA GLU A 440 23.75 -32.97 -9.62
C GLU A 440 25.16 -33.02 -9.03
N LYS A 441 25.80 -31.86 -8.81
CA LYS A 441 27.09 -31.79 -8.12
C LYS A 441 27.01 -32.28 -6.68
N ALA A 442 25.97 -31.90 -5.94
CA ALA A 442 25.76 -32.36 -4.56
C ALA A 442 25.60 -33.89 -4.50
N VAL A 443 24.90 -34.49 -5.45
CA VAL A 443 24.80 -35.95 -5.61
C VAL A 443 26.16 -36.58 -5.94
N GLY A 444 26.97 -35.93 -6.79
CA GLY A 444 28.34 -36.35 -7.08
C GLY A 444 29.23 -36.39 -5.82
N TYR A 445 29.22 -35.33 -5.02
CA TYR A 445 29.97 -35.27 -3.76
C TYR A 445 29.50 -36.33 -2.75
N LEU A 446 28.20 -36.63 -2.69
CA LEU A 446 27.68 -37.72 -1.87
C LEU A 446 28.19 -39.09 -2.36
N GLY A 447 28.29 -39.28 -3.68
CA GLY A 447 28.85 -40.49 -4.28
C GLY A 447 30.33 -40.69 -3.93
N GLU A 448 31.13 -39.62 -3.98
CA GLU A 448 32.54 -39.63 -3.56
C GLU A 448 32.67 -39.93 -2.06
N TRP A 449 31.87 -39.28 -1.23
CA TRP A 449 31.86 -39.49 0.22
C TRP A 449 31.47 -40.93 0.59
N VAL A 450 30.53 -41.53 -0.13
CA VAL A 450 30.17 -42.96 0.02
C VAL A 450 31.32 -43.87 -0.39
N ASN A 451 32.05 -43.54 -1.44
CA ASN A 451 33.20 -44.33 -1.89
C ASN A 451 34.39 -44.20 -0.94
N ASP A 452 34.65 -43.01 -0.42
CA ASP A 452 35.66 -42.75 0.60
C ASP A 452 35.29 -43.44 1.92
N ALA A 453 34.01 -43.44 2.30
CA ALA A 453 33.53 -44.19 3.46
C ALA A 453 33.72 -45.71 3.28
N LYS A 454 33.47 -46.25 2.07
CA LYS A 454 33.74 -47.67 1.74
C LYS A 454 35.23 -47.99 1.79
N ALA A 455 36.09 -47.08 1.32
CA ALA A 455 37.54 -47.23 1.34
C ALA A 455 38.10 -47.15 2.77
N TRP A 456 37.62 -46.18 3.57
CA TRP A 456 37.99 -45.97 4.96
C TRP A 456 37.55 -47.13 5.87
N LEU A 457 36.37 -47.71 5.61
CA LEU A 457 35.87 -48.89 6.32
C LEU A 457 36.59 -50.19 5.93
N GLY A 458 37.51 -50.16 4.96
CA GLY A 458 38.46 -51.24 4.71
C GLY A 458 37.82 -52.63 4.61
N ILE A 459 36.73 -52.77 3.83
CA ILE A 459 36.04 -54.04 3.65
C ILE A 459 36.93 -54.99 2.83
N LYS A 460 37.91 -55.61 3.51
CA LYS A 460 38.29 -56.98 3.22
C LYS A 460 37.19 -57.86 3.79
N SER A 461 36.63 -58.69 2.91
CA SER A 461 35.65 -59.73 3.17
C SER A 461 35.77 -60.37 4.56
N ASN A 462 34.60 -60.52 5.19
CA ASN A 462 34.31 -61.27 6.43
C ASN A 462 34.35 -60.45 7.72
N LEU A 463 33.29 -59.67 7.96
CA LEU A 463 32.78 -59.50 9.33
C LEU A 463 31.26 -59.37 9.31
N GLU A 464 30.64 -60.37 9.93
CA GLU A 464 29.25 -60.37 10.35
C GLU A 464 29.05 -59.23 11.36
N THR A 465 28.18 -58.28 11.06
CA THR A 465 27.56 -57.48 12.12
C THR A 465 26.18 -56.99 11.68
N PRO A 466 25.11 -57.29 12.44
CA PRO A 466 23.74 -56.82 12.14
C PRO A 466 23.62 -55.29 12.01
N ILE A 467 24.57 -54.56 12.61
CA ILE A 467 24.60 -53.10 12.64
C ILE A 467 24.92 -52.50 11.26
N VAL A 468 25.81 -53.11 10.47
CA VAL A 468 26.15 -52.58 9.12
C VAL A 468 24.99 -52.79 8.15
N PHE A 469 24.29 -53.92 8.27
CA PHE A 469 23.07 -54.18 7.50
C PHE A 469 21.94 -53.22 7.90
N LEU A 470 21.76 -52.94 9.19
CA LEU A 470 20.77 -51.97 9.68
C LEU A 470 21.09 -50.52 9.25
N VAL A 471 22.36 -50.12 9.23
CA VAL A 471 22.77 -48.78 8.77
C VAL A 471 22.59 -48.63 7.27
N LEU A 472 22.91 -49.66 6.47
CA LEU A 472 22.65 -49.65 5.03
C LEU A 472 21.15 -49.65 4.73
N VAL A 473 20.35 -50.46 5.43
CA VAL A 473 18.88 -50.46 5.29
C VAL A 473 18.29 -49.11 5.72
N ALA A 474 18.77 -48.50 6.81
CA ALA A 474 18.34 -47.17 7.25
C ALA A 474 18.71 -46.07 6.25
N LEU A 475 19.93 -46.08 5.68
CA LEU A 475 20.34 -45.15 4.63
C LEU A 475 19.53 -45.34 3.35
N THR A 476 19.21 -46.58 2.98
CA THR A 476 18.37 -46.85 1.82
C THR A 476 16.94 -46.36 2.06
N ILE A 477 16.38 -46.56 3.25
CA ILE A 477 15.04 -46.06 3.64
C ILE A 477 15.01 -44.53 3.76
N LEU A 478 16.11 -43.88 4.13
CA LEU A 478 16.23 -42.41 4.19
C LEU A 478 16.43 -41.76 2.81
N LEU A 479 17.12 -42.44 1.89
CA LEU A 479 17.41 -41.93 0.54
C LEU A 479 16.33 -42.30 -0.49
N PHE A 480 15.57 -43.37 -0.27
CA PHE A 480 14.50 -43.80 -1.17
C PHE A 480 13.38 -42.75 -1.35
N PRO A 481 12.91 -42.03 -0.30
CA PRO A 481 11.97 -40.93 -0.46
C PRO A 481 12.55 -39.78 -1.26
N VAL A 482 13.84 -39.49 -1.13
CA VAL A 482 14.52 -38.41 -1.87
C VAL A 482 14.62 -38.75 -3.36
N VAL A 483 15.02 -39.98 -3.69
CA VAL A 483 15.11 -40.43 -5.09
C VAL A 483 13.72 -40.58 -5.72
N PHE A 484 12.75 -41.14 -4.98
CA PHE A 484 11.35 -41.22 -5.43
C PHE A 484 10.74 -39.83 -5.60
N PHE A 485 11.06 -38.88 -4.71
CA PHE A 485 10.63 -37.48 -4.80
C PHE A 485 11.25 -36.77 -5.99
N VAL A 486 12.54 -36.97 -6.30
CA VAL A 486 13.20 -36.41 -7.50
C VAL A 486 12.60 -36.98 -8.80
N VAL A 487 12.27 -38.27 -8.83
CA VAL A 487 11.59 -38.89 -9.98
C VAL A 487 10.16 -38.36 -10.13
N LYS A 488 9.42 -38.20 -9.03
CA LYS A 488 8.08 -37.56 -9.03
C LYS A 488 8.12 -36.06 -9.34
N LEU A 489 9.18 -35.36 -8.95
CA LEU A 489 9.45 -33.96 -9.26
C LEU A 489 9.61 -33.76 -10.78
N LYS A 490 10.29 -34.70 -11.46
CA LYS A 490 10.39 -34.76 -12.92
C LYS A 490 9.05 -34.89 -13.64
N GLU A 491 8.09 -35.61 -13.03
CA GLU A 491 6.72 -35.71 -13.55
C GLU A 491 5.87 -34.48 -13.19
N LEU A 492 5.99 -33.93 -11.98
CA LEU A 492 5.20 -32.78 -11.51
C LEU A 492 5.58 -31.45 -12.18
N ILE A 493 6.87 -31.23 -12.47
CA ILE A 493 7.37 -30.06 -13.21
C ILE A 493 6.74 -29.99 -14.61
N LYS A 494 6.32 -31.12 -15.16
CA LYS A 494 5.74 -31.21 -16.50
C LYS A 494 4.27 -30.78 -16.59
N GLU A 495 3.56 -30.63 -15.47
CA GLU A 495 2.10 -30.43 -15.52
C GLU A 495 1.55 -29.20 -14.77
N HIS A 496 2.18 -28.64 -13.73
CA HIS A 496 1.59 -27.48 -13.04
C HIS A 496 2.59 -26.49 -12.41
N SER A 497 2.44 -25.21 -12.76
CA SER A 497 3.25 -24.05 -12.29
C SER A 497 3.10 -23.71 -10.80
N VAL A 498 2.06 -24.22 -10.14
CA VAL A 498 1.77 -23.90 -8.72
C VAL A 498 2.61 -24.75 -7.74
N ALA A 499 3.06 -25.95 -8.15
CA ALA A 499 3.90 -26.81 -7.31
C ALA A 499 5.32 -26.22 -7.11
N LEU A 500 5.79 -25.42 -8.08
CA LEU A 500 7.12 -24.83 -8.06
C LEU A 500 7.28 -23.78 -6.94
N TYR A 501 6.24 -22.97 -6.68
CA TYR A 501 6.24 -21.97 -5.60
C TYR A 501 6.31 -22.59 -4.20
N PHE A 502 5.61 -23.70 -3.99
CA PHE A 502 5.64 -24.43 -2.73
C PHE A 502 7.00 -25.10 -2.50
N VAL A 503 7.61 -25.64 -3.55
CA VAL A 503 8.92 -26.30 -3.50
C VAL A 503 10.05 -25.28 -3.26
N VAL A 504 10.03 -24.12 -3.94
CA VAL A 504 11.00 -23.04 -3.72
C VAL A 504 10.88 -22.47 -2.30
N SER A 505 9.67 -22.32 -1.78
CA SER A 505 9.43 -21.88 -0.40
C SER A 505 9.95 -22.89 0.64
N LEU A 506 9.80 -24.19 0.37
CA LEU A 506 10.31 -25.26 1.23
C LEU A 506 11.85 -25.37 1.18
N ILE A 507 12.46 -25.19 0.01
CA ILE A 507 13.91 -25.16 -0.18
C ILE A 507 14.52 -23.93 0.52
N LEU A 508 13.89 -22.76 0.43
CA LEU A 508 14.30 -21.57 1.19
C LEU A 508 14.20 -21.79 2.70
N LEU A 509 13.13 -22.45 3.18
CA LEU A 509 12.96 -22.78 4.58
C LEU A 509 14.05 -23.77 5.08
N LEU A 510 14.37 -24.79 4.28
CA LEU A 510 15.44 -25.74 4.57
C LEU A 510 16.83 -25.09 4.46
N SER A 511 17.04 -24.16 3.54
CA SER A 511 18.30 -23.41 3.40
C SER A 511 18.57 -22.49 4.58
N ILE A 512 17.51 -21.93 5.20
CA ILE A 512 17.61 -21.16 6.45
C ILE A 512 17.96 -22.08 7.64
N ILE A 513 17.48 -23.33 7.63
CA ILE A 513 17.79 -24.33 8.67
C ILE A 513 19.23 -24.85 8.55
N PHE A 514 19.78 -24.86 7.33
CA PHE A 514 21.12 -25.39 7.02
C PHE A 514 22.16 -24.32 6.69
N ASP A 515 21.88 -23.04 6.97
CA ASP A 515 22.84 -21.95 6.75
C ASP A 515 24.10 -22.19 7.59
N LYS A 516 25.24 -22.28 6.90
CA LYS A 516 26.54 -22.62 7.49
C LYS A 516 27.01 -21.57 8.50
N ASP A 517 26.52 -20.34 8.41
CA ASP A 517 27.00 -19.24 9.26
C ASP A 517 26.38 -19.23 10.67
N ILE A 518 25.35 -20.05 10.95
CA ILE A 518 24.84 -20.26 12.32
C ILE A 518 25.64 -21.33 13.08
N LEU A 519 26.39 -22.18 12.39
CA LEU A 519 27.15 -23.29 13.00
C LEU A 519 28.64 -22.97 13.25
N VAL A 520 29.11 -21.77 12.87
CA VAL A 520 30.55 -21.44 12.88
C VAL A 520 30.99 -20.57 14.07
N GLU A 521 30.08 -20.00 14.87
CA GLU A 521 30.45 -19.22 16.06
C GLU A 521 29.84 -19.76 17.38
N SER A 522 30.23 -20.97 17.78
CA SER A 522 30.34 -21.32 19.22
C SER A 522 31.10 -22.64 19.40
N PRO A 523 32.30 -22.65 20.01
CA PRO A 523 32.97 -23.87 20.41
C PRO A 523 32.41 -24.34 21.75
N GLN A 524 31.13 -24.73 21.80
CA GLN A 524 30.62 -25.58 22.88
C GLN A 524 29.80 -26.73 22.31
N ARG A 525 30.23 -27.95 22.66
CA ARG A 525 29.54 -29.21 22.34
C ARG A 525 28.06 -29.07 22.71
N ILE A 526 27.20 -29.08 21.70
CA ILE A 526 25.77 -29.33 21.90
C ILE A 526 25.67 -30.73 22.55
N PRO A 527 25.13 -30.87 23.76
CA PRO A 527 24.96 -32.16 24.43
C PRO A 527 24.19 -33.13 23.53
N ALA A 528 24.56 -34.41 23.53
CA ALA A 528 23.91 -35.45 22.72
C ALA A 528 22.36 -35.51 22.90
N MET A 529 21.86 -35.04 24.05
CA MET A 529 20.43 -34.92 24.35
C MET A 529 19.71 -33.90 23.47
N ASP A 530 20.37 -32.79 23.11
CA ASP A 530 19.78 -31.71 22.32
C ASP A 530 19.77 -32.07 20.82
N MET A 531 20.76 -32.83 20.35
CA MET A 531 20.72 -33.43 19.00
C MET A 531 19.62 -34.49 18.87
N VAL A 532 19.37 -35.27 19.92
CA VAL A 532 18.27 -36.24 19.95
C VAL A 532 16.92 -35.52 20.00
N LEU A 533 16.79 -34.42 20.75
CA LEU A 533 15.58 -33.60 20.76
C LEU A 533 15.34 -32.92 19.41
N LEU A 534 16.39 -32.46 18.73
CA LEU A 534 16.29 -31.89 17.38
C LEU A 534 15.87 -32.95 16.36
N LEU A 535 16.44 -34.16 16.42
CA LEU A 535 16.05 -35.30 15.58
C LEU A 535 14.59 -35.72 15.84
N ILE A 536 14.17 -35.76 17.10
CA ILE A 536 12.78 -36.06 17.49
C ILE A 536 11.84 -34.95 17.00
N ALA A 537 12.20 -33.68 17.14
CA ALA A 537 11.40 -32.56 16.66
C ALA A 537 11.24 -32.58 15.13
N THR A 538 12.33 -32.91 14.41
CA THR A 538 12.34 -33.01 12.94
C THR A 538 11.51 -34.20 12.46
N ALA A 539 11.63 -35.36 13.13
CA ALA A 539 10.80 -36.54 12.84
C ALA A 539 9.31 -36.29 13.16
N THR A 540 9.01 -35.58 14.25
CA THR A 540 7.64 -35.24 14.65
C THR A 540 7.00 -34.27 13.65
N LEU A 541 7.77 -33.28 13.17
CA LEU A 541 7.33 -32.34 12.14
C LEU A 541 7.09 -33.06 10.80
N GLY A 542 7.97 -33.99 10.43
CA GLY A 542 7.81 -34.83 9.24
C GLY A 542 6.52 -35.68 9.28
N VAL A 543 6.19 -36.26 10.43
CA VAL A 543 4.95 -37.02 10.63
C VAL A 543 3.71 -36.11 10.59
N LEU A 544 3.78 -34.90 11.16
CA LEU A 544 2.70 -33.91 11.10
C LEU A 544 2.42 -33.44 9.67
N VAL A 545 3.47 -33.19 8.89
CA VAL A 545 3.37 -32.79 7.48
C VAL A 545 2.87 -33.94 6.62
N ALA A 546 3.33 -35.17 6.85
CA ALA A 546 2.82 -36.35 6.15
C ALA A 546 1.33 -36.62 6.43
N ASN A 547 0.88 -36.43 7.68
CA ASN A 547 -0.53 -36.53 8.03
C ASN A 547 -1.37 -35.39 7.42
N LEU A 548 -0.85 -34.16 7.37
CA LEU A 548 -1.53 -33.03 6.74
C LEU A 548 -1.67 -33.24 5.22
N LEU A 549 -0.61 -33.70 4.56
CA LEU A 549 -0.62 -34.04 3.14
C LEU A 549 -1.53 -35.24 2.85
N HIS A 550 -1.53 -36.27 3.69
CA HIS A 550 -2.47 -37.39 3.58
C HIS A 550 -3.92 -36.90 3.70
N HIS A 551 -4.19 -35.94 4.59
CA HIS A 551 -5.53 -35.37 4.77
C HIS A 551 -5.95 -34.48 3.59
N LEU A 552 -5.02 -33.73 3.00
CA LEU A 552 -5.26 -32.85 1.84
C LEU A 552 -5.38 -33.62 0.52
N VAL A 553 -4.68 -34.75 0.38
CA VAL A 553 -4.68 -35.56 -0.85
C VAL A 553 -5.86 -36.54 -0.90
N PHE A 554 -6.28 -37.11 0.25
CA PHE A 554 -7.28 -38.18 0.26
C PHE A 554 -8.68 -37.79 0.76
N ASN A 555 -8.86 -36.67 1.45
CA ASN A 555 -10.20 -36.16 1.78
C ASN A 555 -10.58 -34.99 0.88
N LYS A 556 -10.95 -35.30 -0.37
CA LYS A 556 -11.81 -34.43 -1.18
C LYS A 556 -13.23 -34.49 -0.62
N LYS A 557 -13.48 -33.83 0.50
CA LYS A 557 -14.82 -33.32 0.83
C LYS A 557 -14.68 -32.24 1.88
N ASP A 558 -15.09 -31.07 1.44
CA ASP A 558 -15.40 -29.89 2.23
C ASP A 558 -14.21 -29.29 2.98
N LEU A 559 -13.60 -28.27 2.38
CA LEU A 559 -13.41 -27.01 3.12
C LEU A 559 -13.52 -25.79 2.18
N PRO A 560 -14.19 -24.72 2.63
CA PRO A 560 -14.44 -23.46 1.92
C PRO A 560 -13.20 -22.61 1.69
#